data_AF-A0AAV9XK50-F1
#
_entry.id   AF-A0AAV9XK50-F1
#
_cell.length_a   1.000
_cell.length_b   1.000
_cell.length_c   1.000
_cell.angle_alpha   90.00
_cell.angle_beta   90.00
_cell.angle_gamma   90.00
#
_symmetry.space_group_name_H-M   'P 1'
#
loop_
_entity.id
_entity.type
_entity.pdbx_description
1 polymer ?
#
loop_
_entity_poly.entity_id
_entity_poly.type
_entity_poly.pdbx_seq_one_letter_code
_entity_poly.pdbx_strand_id
1 'polypeptide(L)'
;MPSSGLRNSLRTRRWFSSLPPIEWLSLRIQEALIGALRQGPIPQHVAFVMDGNRRFARQSHIETTEGHNLGFEALAKILEICYKAGVKVVTVYAFSIENFKRSKYEVDALMDIAKIKLSQLSQHGDLLDRYGAKIRILGHRSLVNQEVLEAIDRAMELTKHNNKAILNVCFPYTSRDEITSAIQSIVALAIPTKMKGRQLETLTEEAAEAIDCAHEGFPQSRSESPSSNTTMASTIVSGSPAALALLPREHVDFTGVRHKEIVDLESISEQTVTDHLFTADNPPLDLLIRTSGVERLSDFMLWQVHQDTDVEFIDCMWPEFDVWHFLPILLGWGLKRKRFLREMKLDDEQKHNRGSTWAKELGFGEVNGSQNKKTV
;
A
#
# COMPACT_ATOMS: atom_id res chain seq x y z
N MET A 1 -17.67 -37.21 -18.34
CA MET A 1 -18.97 -36.49 -18.38
C MET A 1 -19.65 -36.61 -17.02
N PRO A 2 -19.55 -35.63 -16.10
CA PRO A 2 -20.51 -35.51 -15.01
C PRO A 2 -21.35 -34.23 -15.09
N SER A 3 -22.66 -34.44 -15.01
CA SER A 3 -23.68 -33.57 -14.42
C SER A 3 -24.08 -32.26 -15.11
N SER A 4 -25.04 -32.36 -16.03
CA SER A 4 -26.00 -31.29 -16.35
C SER A 4 -26.90 -30.92 -15.16
N GLY A 5 -27.05 -31.80 -14.16
CA GLY A 5 -27.87 -31.59 -12.96
C GLY A 5 -27.33 -30.57 -11.95
N LEU A 6 -26.00 -30.49 -11.75
CA LEU A 6 -25.42 -29.51 -10.81
C LEU A 6 -25.52 -28.06 -11.32
N ARG A 7 -25.40 -27.84 -12.64
CA ARG A 7 -25.54 -26.50 -13.24
C ARG A 7 -26.97 -25.96 -13.13
N ASN A 8 -27.98 -26.82 -13.25
CA ASN A 8 -29.38 -26.42 -13.06
C ASN A 8 -29.71 -26.14 -11.59
N SER A 9 -29.13 -26.88 -10.65
CA SER A 9 -29.26 -26.63 -9.20
C SER A 9 -28.66 -25.29 -8.78
N LEU A 10 -27.47 -24.93 -9.29
CA LEU A 10 -26.84 -23.65 -8.98
C LEU A 10 -27.59 -22.47 -9.60
N ARG A 11 -28.12 -22.62 -10.83
CA ARG A 11 -28.88 -21.57 -11.53
C ARG A 11 -30.24 -21.32 -10.89
N THR A 12 -30.93 -22.37 -10.45
CA THR A 12 -32.19 -22.24 -9.68
C THR A 12 -31.94 -21.66 -8.29
N ARG A 13 -30.90 -22.07 -7.58
CA ARG A 13 -30.50 -21.44 -6.31
C ARG A 13 -30.19 -19.95 -6.46
N ARG A 14 -29.46 -19.56 -7.51
CA ARG A 14 -29.17 -18.14 -7.81
C ARG A 14 -30.43 -17.33 -8.08
N TRP A 15 -31.38 -17.90 -8.82
CA TRP A 15 -32.68 -17.30 -9.11
C TRP A 15 -33.58 -17.17 -7.86
N PHE A 16 -33.59 -18.19 -7.00
CA PHE A 16 -34.29 -18.13 -5.71
C PHE A 16 -33.64 -17.11 -4.77
N SER A 17 -32.31 -17.03 -4.72
CA SER A 17 -31.61 -16.03 -3.90
C SER A 17 -31.76 -14.59 -4.42
N SER A 18 -32.14 -14.40 -5.69
CA SER A 18 -32.44 -13.09 -6.28
C SER A 18 -33.91 -12.68 -6.13
N LEU A 19 -34.73 -13.45 -5.42
CA LEU A 19 -36.09 -13.02 -5.12
C LEU A 19 -36.04 -11.87 -4.10
N PRO A 20 -36.78 -10.75 -4.32
CA PRO A 20 -36.69 -9.56 -3.48
C PRO A 20 -36.82 -9.81 -1.96
N PRO A 21 -37.69 -10.71 -1.47
CA PRO A 21 -37.77 -11.01 -0.04
C PRO A 21 -36.53 -11.72 0.52
N ILE A 22 -35.90 -12.60 -0.27
CA ILE A 22 -34.72 -13.36 0.14
C ILE A 22 -33.49 -12.47 0.09
N GLU A 23 -33.38 -11.63 -0.94
CA GLU A 23 -32.34 -10.61 -1.02
C GLU A 23 -32.43 -9.63 0.16
N TRP A 24 -33.64 -9.16 0.47
CA TRP A 24 -33.89 -8.32 1.64
C TRP A 24 -33.48 -9.02 2.95
N LEU A 25 -33.83 -10.29 3.12
CA LEU A 25 -33.46 -11.05 4.30
C LEU A 25 -31.94 -11.24 4.40
N SER A 26 -31.27 -11.54 3.29
CA SER A 26 -29.81 -11.68 3.22
C SER A 26 -29.12 -10.39 3.65
N LEU A 27 -29.57 -9.23 3.15
CA LEU A 27 -29.06 -7.92 3.55
C LEU A 27 -29.25 -7.66 5.05
N ARG A 28 -30.42 -8.03 5.60
CA ARG A 28 -30.69 -7.90 7.05
C ARG A 28 -29.80 -8.78 7.91
N ILE A 29 -29.57 -10.03 7.49
CA ILE A 29 -28.65 -10.94 8.16
C ILE A 29 -27.23 -10.38 8.11
N GLN A 30 -26.80 -9.91 6.94
CA GLN A 30 -25.50 -9.28 6.78
C GLN A 30 -25.31 -8.07 7.69
N GLU A 31 -26.30 -7.17 7.75
CA GLU A 31 -26.29 -6.00 8.65
C GLU A 31 -26.18 -6.43 10.12
N ALA A 32 -26.94 -7.45 10.54
CA ALA A 32 -26.88 -7.98 11.90
C ALA A 32 -25.50 -8.59 12.22
N LEU A 33 -24.91 -9.34 11.28
CA LEU A 33 -23.58 -9.94 11.44
C LEU A 33 -22.49 -8.88 11.54
N ILE A 34 -22.51 -7.85 10.69
CA ILE A 34 -21.57 -6.73 10.76
C ILE A 34 -21.74 -5.98 12.09
N GLY A 35 -22.98 -5.75 12.53
CA GLY A 35 -23.28 -5.14 13.82
C GLY A 35 -22.76 -5.96 15.00
N ALA A 36 -22.83 -7.28 14.93
CA ALA A 36 -22.28 -8.18 15.95
C ALA A 36 -20.74 -8.16 15.97
N LEU A 37 -20.09 -8.17 14.79
CA LEU A 37 -18.63 -8.03 14.68
C LEU A 37 -18.15 -6.72 15.30
N ARG A 38 -18.93 -5.65 15.15
CA ARG A 38 -18.61 -4.33 15.70
C ARG A 38 -18.56 -4.25 17.22
N GLN A 39 -19.10 -5.24 17.92
CA GLN A 39 -18.97 -5.35 19.38
C GLN A 39 -17.63 -5.96 19.81
N GLY A 40 -16.85 -6.52 18.87
CA GLY A 40 -15.50 -7.03 19.09
C GLY A 40 -14.40 -6.07 18.61
N PRO A 41 -13.13 -6.47 18.73
CA PRO A 41 -12.04 -5.75 18.08
C PRO A 41 -12.18 -5.92 16.56
N ILE A 42 -11.95 -4.83 15.84
CA ILE A 42 -11.99 -4.74 14.38
C ILE A 42 -10.65 -4.15 13.92
N PRO A 43 -10.08 -4.66 12.81
CA PRO A 43 -8.87 -4.07 12.25
C PRO A 43 -9.12 -2.61 11.87
N GLN A 44 -8.24 -1.71 12.27
CA GLN A 44 -8.28 -0.30 11.89
C GLN A 44 -7.77 -0.09 10.46
N HIS A 45 -6.82 -0.92 10.01
CA HIS A 45 -6.27 -0.86 8.66
C HIS A 45 -6.29 -2.24 8.00
N VAL A 46 -6.98 -2.36 6.86
CA VAL A 46 -7.02 -3.58 6.05
C VAL A 46 -6.47 -3.31 4.65
N ALA A 47 -5.57 -4.17 4.17
CA ALA A 47 -5.01 -4.10 2.83
C ALA A 47 -5.48 -5.27 1.95
N PHE A 48 -5.74 -5.02 0.66
CA PHE A 48 -6.19 -6.02 -0.30
C PHE A 48 -5.28 -6.09 -1.53
N VAL A 49 -4.80 -7.30 -1.83
CA VAL A 49 -4.22 -7.66 -3.12
C VAL A 49 -5.31 -8.31 -3.96
N MET A 50 -5.89 -7.52 -4.86
CA MET A 50 -7.06 -7.88 -5.68
C MET A 50 -6.67 -8.74 -6.91
N ASP A 51 -6.10 -9.92 -6.67
CA ASP A 51 -5.60 -10.83 -7.72
C ASP A 51 -6.73 -11.74 -8.24
N GLY A 52 -6.58 -12.20 -9.50
CA GLY A 52 -7.46 -13.19 -10.11
C GLY A 52 -8.38 -12.65 -11.21
N ASN A 53 -8.48 -11.34 -11.43
CA ASN A 53 -9.40 -10.74 -12.42
C ASN A 53 -9.27 -11.34 -13.84
N ARG A 54 -8.04 -11.43 -14.36
CA ARG A 54 -7.77 -12.01 -15.69
C ARG A 54 -8.03 -13.51 -15.76
N ARG A 55 -7.74 -14.25 -14.67
CA ARG A 55 -7.99 -15.69 -14.58
C ARG A 55 -9.49 -15.97 -14.56
N PHE A 56 -10.24 -15.22 -13.75
CA PHE A 56 -11.68 -15.26 -13.70
C PHE A 56 -12.31 -14.97 -15.07
N ALA A 57 -11.83 -13.96 -15.78
CA ALA A 57 -12.33 -13.63 -17.12
C ALA A 57 -12.17 -14.80 -18.10
N ARG A 58 -10.98 -15.43 -18.12
CA ARG A 58 -10.69 -16.60 -18.97
C ARG A 58 -11.55 -17.82 -18.60
N GLN A 59 -11.72 -18.10 -17.31
CA GLN A 59 -12.52 -19.22 -16.83
C GLN A 59 -14.02 -19.02 -17.08
N SER A 60 -14.48 -17.77 -17.04
CA SER A 60 -15.88 -17.39 -17.26
C SER A 60 -16.19 -17.11 -18.73
N HIS A 61 -15.22 -17.23 -19.64
CA HIS A 61 -15.34 -16.93 -21.07
C HIS A 61 -15.84 -15.50 -21.37
N ILE A 62 -15.37 -14.53 -20.60
CA ILE A 62 -15.63 -13.10 -20.79
C ILE A 62 -14.35 -12.35 -21.13
N GLU A 63 -14.47 -11.11 -21.61
CA GLU A 63 -13.32 -10.27 -21.90
C GLU A 63 -12.53 -9.91 -20.62
N THR A 64 -11.23 -9.68 -20.79
CA THR A 64 -10.35 -9.33 -19.66
C THR A 64 -10.78 -8.02 -18.98
N THR A 65 -11.15 -7.03 -19.78
CA THR A 65 -11.70 -5.74 -19.33
C THR A 65 -12.93 -5.94 -18.46
N GLU A 66 -13.82 -6.87 -18.84
CA GLU A 66 -15.02 -7.17 -18.06
C GLU A 66 -14.71 -7.85 -16.74
N GLY A 67 -13.71 -8.73 -16.70
CA GLY A 67 -13.19 -9.27 -15.44
C GLY A 67 -12.68 -8.18 -14.49
N HIS A 68 -12.07 -7.10 -15.01
CA HIS A 68 -11.65 -5.94 -14.22
C HIS A 68 -12.85 -5.10 -13.74
N ASN A 69 -13.90 -4.95 -14.56
CA ASN A 69 -15.14 -4.29 -14.15
C ASN A 69 -15.81 -5.01 -12.98
N LEU A 70 -15.97 -6.33 -13.07
CA LEU A 70 -16.52 -7.14 -11.99
C LEU A 70 -15.63 -7.10 -10.74
N GLY A 71 -14.31 -7.03 -10.91
CA GLY A 71 -13.39 -6.79 -9.81
C GLY A 71 -13.62 -5.44 -9.10
N PHE A 72 -13.95 -4.38 -9.84
CA PHE A 72 -14.29 -3.10 -9.25
C PHE A 72 -15.62 -3.16 -8.48
N GLU A 73 -16.61 -3.90 -8.96
CA GLU A 73 -17.87 -4.11 -8.22
C GLU A 73 -17.63 -4.88 -6.90
N ALA A 74 -16.77 -5.90 -6.92
CA ALA A 74 -16.35 -6.60 -5.72
C ALA A 74 -15.67 -5.65 -4.73
N LEU A 75 -14.78 -4.77 -5.21
CA LEU A 75 -14.17 -3.74 -4.38
C LEU A 75 -15.20 -2.84 -3.70
N ALA A 76 -16.18 -2.32 -4.44
CA ALA A 76 -17.21 -1.46 -3.87
C ALA A 76 -17.99 -2.16 -2.74
N LYS A 77 -18.34 -3.43 -2.92
CA LYS A 77 -19.02 -4.25 -1.90
C LYS A 77 -18.17 -4.47 -0.66
N ILE A 78 -16.88 -4.80 -0.84
CA ILE A 78 -15.94 -5.02 0.27
C ILE A 78 -15.68 -3.72 1.05
N LEU A 79 -15.50 -2.59 0.36
CA LEU A 79 -15.35 -1.29 0.99
C LEU A 79 -16.57 -0.93 1.86
N GLU A 80 -17.77 -1.16 1.35
CA GLU A 80 -19.00 -0.97 2.13
C GLU A 80 -19.01 -1.82 3.42
N ILE A 81 -18.57 -3.08 3.35
CA ILE A 81 -18.47 -3.96 4.52
C ILE A 81 -17.43 -3.43 5.50
N CYS A 82 -16.24 -3.05 5.03
CA CYS A 82 -15.17 -2.47 5.85
C CYS A 82 -15.66 -1.23 6.62
N TYR A 83 -16.28 -0.27 5.92
CA TYR A 83 -16.74 0.97 6.54
C TYR A 83 -17.91 0.74 7.50
N LYS A 84 -18.85 -0.16 7.17
CA LYS A 84 -19.94 -0.54 8.08
C LYS A 84 -19.43 -1.25 9.34
N ALA A 85 -18.40 -2.10 9.20
CA ALA A 85 -17.74 -2.73 10.33
C ALA A 85 -17.04 -1.68 11.20
N GLY A 86 -16.46 -0.64 10.60
CA GLY A 86 -15.79 0.45 11.31
C GLY A 86 -14.28 0.50 11.06
N VAL A 87 -13.80 -0.18 10.01
CA VAL A 87 -12.43 -0.07 9.51
C VAL A 87 -12.16 1.39 9.10
N LYS A 88 -11.02 1.94 9.53
CA LYS A 88 -10.65 3.35 9.31
C LYS A 88 -9.89 3.56 8.03
N VAL A 89 -9.00 2.63 7.68
CA VAL A 89 -8.17 2.72 6.49
C VAL A 89 -8.28 1.43 5.69
N VAL A 90 -8.58 1.56 4.41
CA VAL A 90 -8.52 0.45 3.47
C VAL A 90 -7.48 0.77 2.42
N THR A 91 -6.53 -0.13 2.20
CA THR A 91 -5.49 0.01 1.18
C THR A 91 -5.67 -1.05 0.09
N VAL A 92 -5.66 -0.67 -1.18
CA VAL A 92 -5.88 -1.60 -2.28
C VAL A 92 -4.74 -1.57 -3.29
N TYR A 93 -4.30 -2.74 -3.72
CA TYR A 93 -3.27 -2.86 -4.76
C TYR A 93 -3.91 -2.81 -6.14
N ALA A 94 -3.98 -1.62 -6.73
CA ALA A 94 -4.65 -1.42 -8.02
C ALA A 94 -3.72 -1.67 -9.22
N PHE A 95 -2.49 -1.14 -9.18
CA PHE A 95 -1.53 -1.30 -10.28
C PHE A 95 -0.09 -1.24 -9.79
N SER A 96 0.70 -2.24 -10.17
CA SER A 96 2.11 -2.34 -9.81
C SER A 96 3.01 -1.64 -10.83
N ILE A 97 4.15 -1.09 -10.41
CA ILE A 97 5.20 -0.63 -11.35
C ILE A 97 5.66 -1.79 -12.25
N GLU A 98 5.70 -3.01 -11.73
CA GLU A 98 6.02 -4.22 -12.49
C GLU A 98 5.01 -4.50 -13.62
N ASN A 99 3.80 -3.93 -13.57
CA ASN A 99 2.80 -4.10 -14.62
C ASN A 99 3.10 -3.31 -15.90
N PHE A 100 4.01 -2.33 -15.85
CA PHE A 100 4.50 -1.67 -17.07
C PHE A 100 5.31 -2.60 -17.99
N LYS A 101 5.74 -3.78 -17.50
CA LYS A 101 6.38 -4.81 -18.33
C LYS A 101 5.40 -5.54 -19.27
N ARG A 102 4.08 -5.30 -19.13
CA ARG A 102 3.05 -5.87 -20.02
C ARG A 102 3.01 -5.12 -21.35
N SER A 103 2.20 -5.59 -22.30
CA SER A 103 2.06 -4.92 -23.59
C SER A 103 1.49 -3.52 -23.41
N LYS A 104 1.92 -2.57 -24.24
CA LYS A 104 1.42 -1.18 -24.22
C LYS A 104 -0.10 -1.10 -24.27
N TYR A 105 -0.73 -1.93 -25.11
CA TYR A 105 -2.18 -2.03 -25.19
C TYR A 105 -2.85 -2.44 -23.86
N GLU A 106 -2.30 -3.42 -23.13
CA GLU A 106 -2.84 -3.83 -21.83
C GLU A 106 -2.64 -2.74 -20.77
N VAL A 107 -1.49 -2.05 -20.80
CA VAL A 107 -1.21 -0.93 -19.88
C VAL A 107 -2.16 0.25 -20.15
N ASP A 108 -2.32 0.67 -21.40
CA ASP A 108 -3.20 1.77 -21.79
C ASP A 108 -4.66 1.45 -21.41
N ALA A 109 -5.12 0.22 -21.64
CA ALA A 109 -6.46 -0.21 -21.20
C ALA A 109 -6.64 -0.17 -19.67
N LEU A 110 -5.62 -0.54 -18.89
CA LEU A 110 -5.68 -0.45 -17.42
C LEU A 110 -5.70 0.99 -16.92
N MET A 111 -5.00 1.90 -17.61
CA MET A 111 -5.03 3.34 -17.33
C MET A 111 -6.43 3.91 -17.60
N ASP A 112 -7.06 3.55 -18.71
CA ASP A 112 -8.43 3.97 -19.03
C ASP A 112 -9.45 3.46 -18.01
N ILE A 113 -9.33 2.20 -17.60
CA ILE A 113 -10.16 1.64 -16.52
C ILE A 113 -9.93 2.44 -15.24
N ALA A 114 -8.68 2.72 -14.85
CA ALA A 114 -8.37 3.49 -13.65
C ALA A 114 -9.01 4.89 -13.68
N LYS A 115 -8.90 5.61 -14.81
CA LYS A 115 -9.54 6.93 -15.02
C LYS A 115 -11.05 6.88 -14.78
N ILE A 116 -11.73 5.92 -15.40
CA ILE A 116 -13.19 5.75 -15.28
C ILE A 116 -13.57 5.40 -13.84
N LYS A 117 -12.86 4.43 -13.24
CA LYS A 117 -13.19 3.91 -11.90
C LYS A 117 -12.90 4.90 -10.77
N LEU A 118 -11.81 5.67 -10.86
CA LEU A 118 -11.54 6.76 -9.92
C LEU A 118 -12.65 7.82 -9.95
N SER A 119 -13.12 8.16 -11.15
CA SER A 119 -14.25 9.07 -11.31
C SER A 119 -15.53 8.48 -10.71
N GLN A 120 -15.81 7.18 -10.91
CA GLN A 120 -16.99 6.50 -10.35
C GLN A 120 -16.97 6.30 -8.83
N LEU A 121 -15.81 6.34 -8.16
CA LEU A 121 -15.74 6.23 -6.70
C LEU A 121 -15.94 7.57 -5.99
N SER A 122 -15.66 8.68 -6.69
CA SER A 122 -15.47 10.00 -6.09
C SER A 122 -16.56 11.01 -6.42
N GLN A 123 -17.57 10.69 -7.23
CA GLN A 123 -18.67 11.63 -7.47
C GLN A 123 -19.56 11.76 -6.22
N HIS A 124 -20.32 12.86 -6.16
CA HIS A 124 -21.16 13.18 -5.03
C HIS A 124 -22.30 12.14 -4.88
N GLY A 125 -22.55 11.66 -3.66
CA GLY A 125 -23.51 10.59 -3.41
C GLY A 125 -22.97 9.16 -3.64
N ASP A 126 -21.74 9.02 -4.13
CA ASP A 126 -21.11 7.71 -4.30
C ASP A 126 -20.64 7.10 -2.97
N LEU A 127 -20.07 5.90 -3.08
CA LEU A 127 -19.59 5.10 -1.97
C LEU A 127 -18.72 5.89 -0.97
N LEU A 128 -17.74 6.67 -1.45
CA LEU A 128 -16.82 7.37 -0.56
C LEU A 128 -17.51 8.49 0.24
N ASP A 129 -18.38 9.25 -0.41
CA ASP A 129 -19.15 10.33 0.23
C ASP A 129 -20.14 9.77 1.27
N ARG A 130 -20.87 8.70 0.92
CA ARG A 130 -21.82 8.02 1.83
C ARG A 130 -21.19 7.58 3.15
N TYR A 131 -19.94 7.12 3.11
CA TYR A 131 -19.22 6.65 4.29
C TYR A 131 -18.25 7.70 4.87
N GLY A 132 -18.15 8.89 4.27
CA GLY A 132 -17.22 9.94 4.68
C GLY A 132 -15.76 9.50 4.57
N ALA A 133 -15.43 8.75 3.52
CA ALA A 133 -14.08 8.30 3.21
C ALA A 133 -13.38 9.26 2.23
N LYS A 134 -12.13 9.64 2.51
CA LYS A 134 -11.27 10.36 1.56
C LYS A 134 -10.42 9.38 0.75
N ILE A 135 -10.18 9.66 -0.52
CA ILE A 135 -9.28 8.86 -1.36
C ILE A 135 -7.87 9.44 -1.35
N ARG A 136 -6.86 8.57 -1.35
CA ARG A 136 -5.44 8.90 -1.52
C ARG A 136 -4.84 7.96 -2.54
N ILE A 137 -4.02 8.48 -3.44
CA ILE A 137 -3.27 7.67 -4.39
C ILE A 137 -1.84 7.57 -3.89
N LEU A 138 -1.38 6.34 -3.66
CA LEU A 138 -0.03 6.05 -3.19
C LEU A 138 0.77 5.45 -4.34
N GLY A 139 1.86 6.09 -4.76
CA GLY A 139 2.67 5.58 -5.86
C GLY A 139 3.34 6.66 -6.70
N HIS A 140 4.02 6.19 -7.75
CA HIS A 140 4.89 7.01 -8.56
C HIS A 140 4.11 7.75 -9.66
N ARG A 141 3.72 9.00 -9.36
CA ARG A 141 2.89 9.83 -10.25
C ARG A 141 3.52 10.10 -11.62
N SER A 142 4.86 10.17 -11.71
CA SER A 142 5.54 10.46 -12.99
C SER A 142 5.39 9.35 -14.05
N LEU A 143 4.96 8.15 -13.64
CA LEU A 143 4.70 7.02 -14.55
C LEU A 143 3.27 7.01 -15.10
N VAL A 144 2.41 7.94 -14.64
CA VAL A 144 1.00 8.00 -15.01
C VAL A 144 0.80 9.01 -16.13
N ASN A 145 -0.07 8.69 -17.08
CA ASN A 145 -0.40 9.62 -18.15
C ASN A 145 -1.19 10.84 -17.62
N GLN A 146 -1.14 11.94 -18.36
CA GLN A 146 -1.74 13.21 -17.90
C GLN A 146 -3.24 13.10 -17.63
N GLU A 147 -3.98 12.37 -18.47
CA GLU A 147 -5.43 12.24 -18.33
C GLU A 147 -5.85 11.52 -17.04
N VAL A 148 -5.09 10.49 -16.62
CA VAL A 148 -5.33 9.77 -15.38
C VAL A 148 -4.89 10.59 -14.18
N LEU A 149 -3.77 11.34 -14.29
CA LEU A 149 -3.34 12.26 -13.23
C LEU A 149 -4.42 13.31 -12.91
N GLU A 150 -5.04 13.90 -13.93
CA GLU A 150 -6.15 14.83 -13.71
C GLU A 150 -7.36 14.16 -13.05
N ALA A 151 -7.65 12.89 -13.39
CA ALA A 151 -8.73 12.14 -12.75
C ALA A 151 -8.41 11.83 -11.28
N ILE A 152 -7.16 11.51 -10.97
CA ILE A 152 -6.66 11.34 -9.60
C ILE A 152 -6.87 12.63 -8.80
N ASP A 153 -6.40 13.76 -9.33
CA ASP A 153 -6.44 15.04 -8.61
C ASP A 153 -7.88 15.50 -8.38
N ARG A 154 -8.76 15.32 -9.37
CA ARG A 154 -10.20 15.55 -9.20
C ARG A 154 -10.81 14.66 -8.11
N ALA A 155 -10.50 13.37 -8.11
CA ALA A 155 -11.05 12.44 -7.11
C ALA A 155 -10.60 12.77 -5.68
N MET A 156 -9.33 13.15 -5.52
CA MET A 156 -8.78 13.58 -4.23
C MET A 156 -9.39 14.90 -3.75
N GLU A 157 -9.55 15.87 -4.65
CA GLU A 157 -10.15 17.17 -4.35
C GLU A 157 -11.63 17.02 -3.94
N LEU A 158 -12.40 16.20 -4.66
CA LEU A 158 -13.82 15.95 -4.36
C LEU A 158 -14.01 15.32 -2.98
N THR A 159 -13.09 14.47 -2.53
CA THR A 159 -13.22 13.73 -1.27
C THR A 159 -12.38 14.31 -0.12
N LYS A 160 -11.67 15.43 -0.32
CA LYS A 160 -10.75 15.99 0.69
C LYS A 160 -11.41 16.36 2.03
N HIS A 161 -12.69 16.69 2.00
CA HIS A 161 -13.46 17.13 3.15
C HIS A 161 -13.88 15.94 4.05
N ASN A 162 -13.75 14.71 3.54
CA ASN A 162 -14.07 13.50 4.27
C ASN A 162 -12.98 13.15 5.30
N ASN A 163 -13.39 12.84 6.53
CA ASN A 163 -12.47 12.60 7.65
C ASN A 163 -12.82 11.35 8.48
N LYS A 164 -13.81 10.55 8.08
CA LYS A 164 -14.24 9.37 8.85
C LYS A 164 -13.40 8.13 8.54
N ALA A 165 -12.98 7.99 7.28
CA ALA A 165 -12.20 6.87 6.78
C ALA A 165 -11.27 7.30 5.62
N ILE A 166 -10.35 6.42 5.24
CA ILE A 166 -9.38 6.64 4.16
C ILE A 166 -9.38 5.43 3.23
N LEU A 167 -9.46 5.67 1.92
CA LEU A 167 -9.16 4.70 0.88
C LEU A 167 -7.81 5.04 0.26
N ASN A 168 -6.80 4.23 0.52
CA ASN A 168 -5.51 4.29 -0.14
C ASN A 168 -5.53 3.39 -1.39
N VAL A 169 -5.26 3.97 -2.55
CA VAL A 169 -5.15 3.23 -3.81
C VAL A 169 -3.70 3.24 -4.28
N CYS A 170 -3.05 2.07 -4.25
CA CYS A 170 -1.66 1.92 -4.67
C CYS A 170 -1.57 1.85 -6.20
N PHE A 171 -1.11 2.94 -6.83
CA PHE A 171 -1.15 3.14 -8.28
C PHE A 171 -0.20 4.26 -8.77
N PRO A 172 0.76 3.97 -9.67
CA PRO A 172 1.55 2.75 -9.79
C PRO A 172 2.47 2.59 -8.57
N TYR A 173 2.50 1.41 -7.98
CA TYR A 173 3.17 1.21 -6.68
C TYR A 173 4.01 -0.07 -6.63
N THR A 174 5.16 -0.02 -5.95
CA THR A 174 5.83 -1.18 -5.35
C THR A 174 6.42 -0.75 -4.01
N SER A 175 6.54 -1.67 -3.06
CA SER A 175 7.04 -1.34 -1.73
C SER A 175 8.50 -0.94 -1.74
N ARG A 176 9.33 -1.58 -2.58
CA ARG A 176 10.73 -1.17 -2.76
C ARG A 176 10.87 0.26 -3.30
N ASP A 177 10.00 0.67 -4.23
CA ASP A 177 9.99 2.03 -4.75
C ASP A 177 9.58 3.05 -3.68
N GLU A 178 8.55 2.73 -2.88
CA GLU A 178 8.14 3.53 -1.72
C GLU A 178 9.29 3.71 -0.70
N ILE A 179 9.95 2.61 -0.29
CA ILE A 179 11.07 2.66 0.65
C ILE A 179 12.24 3.47 0.06
N THR A 180 12.53 3.28 -1.23
CA THR A 180 13.59 4.03 -1.91
C THR A 180 13.27 5.53 -1.93
N SER A 181 12.02 5.90 -2.23
CA SER A 181 11.55 7.29 -2.25
C SER A 181 11.61 7.92 -0.85
N ALA A 182 11.24 7.18 0.19
CA ALA A 182 11.34 7.63 1.58
C ALA A 182 12.79 7.90 1.99
N ILE A 183 13.70 6.98 1.67
CA ILE A 183 15.14 7.16 1.93
C ILE A 183 15.70 8.36 1.15
N GLN A 184 15.33 8.52 -0.13
CA GLN A 184 15.74 9.66 -0.93
C GLN A 184 15.25 10.99 -0.34
N SER A 185 14.01 11.03 0.17
CA SER A 185 13.45 12.19 0.86
C SER A 185 14.24 12.52 2.13
N ILE A 186 14.54 11.51 2.97
CA ILE A 186 15.34 11.68 4.20
C ILE A 186 16.73 12.23 3.87
N VAL A 187 17.42 11.65 2.89
CA VAL A 187 18.76 12.08 2.49
C VAL A 187 18.74 13.52 1.94
N ALA A 188 17.70 13.87 1.16
CA ALA A 188 17.54 15.24 0.65
C ALA A 188 17.32 16.27 1.77
N LEU A 189 16.71 15.88 2.88
CA LEU A 189 16.55 16.72 4.08
C LEU A 189 17.81 16.76 4.96
N ALA A 190 18.57 15.66 5.01
CA ALA A 190 19.78 15.54 5.81
C ALA A 190 20.97 16.30 5.22
N ILE A 191 21.10 16.35 3.89
CA ILE A 191 22.18 17.08 3.22
C ILE A 191 21.77 18.55 3.07
N PRO A 192 22.41 19.50 3.77
CA PRO A 192 22.15 20.91 3.51
C PRO A 192 22.53 21.24 2.07
N THR A 193 21.71 22.02 1.39
CA THR A 193 22.00 22.62 0.07
C THR A 193 23.25 23.54 0.06
N LYS A 194 24.02 23.58 1.16
CA LYS A 194 25.29 24.26 1.37
C LYS A 194 26.55 23.43 1.01
N MET A 195 26.42 22.24 0.44
CA MET A 195 27.54 21.57 -0.25
C MET A 195 27.70 22.01 -1.72
N LYS A 196 27.39 23.29 -2.03
CA LYS A 196 27.95 23.98 -3.19
C LYS A 196 29.03 24.95 -2.69
N GLY A 197 30.28 24.50 -2.60
CA GLY A 197 31.39 25.44 -2.43
C GLY A 197 32.72 24.92 -1.88
N ARG A 198 32.83 23.69 -1.36
CA ARG A 198 34.13 23.14 -0.93
C ARG A 198 34.00 21.63 -0.81
N GLN A 199 34.97 20.88 -1.35
CA GLN A 199 35.06 19.40 -1.39
C GLN A 199 34.45 18.66 -2.60
N LEU A 200 34.44 19.27 -3.81
CA LEU A 200 34.34 18.47 -5.05
C LEU A 200 35.61 18.56 -5.93
N GLU A 201 36.68 19.22 -5.44
CA GLU A 201 37.96 19.29 -6.15
C GLU A 201 38.94 18.21 -5.68
N THR A 202 38.82 17.71 -4.44
CA THR A 202 39.74 16.71 -3.89
C THR A 202 39.40 15.27 -4.21
N LEU A 203 38.18 14.96 -4.66
CA LEU A 203 37.77 13.58 -5.00
C LEU A 203 37.90 13.26 -6.49
N THR A 204 38.07 14.28 -7.35
CA THR A 204 38.30 14.09 -8.78
C THR A 204 39.75 13.78 -9.13
N GLU A 205 40.72 14.18 -8.30
CA GLU A 205 42.14 13.86 -8.50
C GLU A 205 42.46 12.41 -8.09
N GLU A 206 41.99 11.95 -6.92
CA GLU A 206 42.19 10.55 -6.49
C GLU A 206 41.44 9.55 -7.38
N ALA A 207 40.27 9.90 -7.91
CA ALA A 207 39.53 9.04 -8.84
C ALA A 207 40.15 9.03 -10.25
N ALA A 208 40.81 10.11 -10.68
CA ALA A 208 41.51 10.17 -11.96
C ALA A 208 42.82 9.37 -11.94
N GLU A 209 43.58 9.40 -10.84
CA GLU A 209 44.77 8.55 -10.67
C GLU A 209 44.44 7.06 -10.61
N ALA A 210 43.30 6.69 -10.00
CA ALA A 210 42.86 5.29 -9.93
C ALA A 210 42.43 4.69 -11.29
N ILE A 211 42.01 5.53 -12.24
CA ILE A 211 41.60 5.09 -13.58
C ILE A 211 42.81 4.92 -14.52
N ASP A 212 43.88 5.70 -14.32
CA ASP A 212 45.10 5.62 -15.15
C ASP A 212 45.95 4.36 -14.84
N CYS A 213 45.87 3.83 -13.61
CA CYS A 213 46.55 2.58 -13.25
C CYS A 213 45.88 1.30 -13.77
N ALA A 214 44.66 1.35 -14.32
CA ALA A 214 43.90 0.16 -14.71
C ALA A 214 43.97 -0.18 -16.21
N HIS A 215 44.72 0.57 -17.02
CA HIS A 215 44.77 0.40 -18.47
C HIS A 215 45.99 -0.36 -19.04
N GLU A 216 46.91 -0.84 -18.21
CA GLU A 216 48.02 -1.69 -18.63
C GLU A 216 47.74 -3.17 -18.31
N GLY A 217 47.23 -3.90 -19.31
CA GLY A 217 47.33 -5.35 -19.38
C GLY A 217 46.02 -6.07 -19.65
N PHE A 218 45.73 -6.39 -20.92
CA PHE A 218 45.33 -7.74 -21.39
C PHE A 218 45.38 -7.76 -22.93
N PRO A 219 45.82 -8.86 -23.59
CA PRO A 219 46.24 -8.86 -24.98
C PRO A 219 45.09 -9.00 -25.98
N GLN A 220 45.24 -8.32 -27.12
CA GLN A 220 44.39 -8.41 -28.31
C GLN A 220 44.60 -9.74 -29.06
N SER A 221 43.50 -10.43 -29.41
CA SER A 221 43.48 -11.46 -30.46
C SER A 221 42.56 -11.03 -31.61
N ARG A 222 43.15 -11.01 -32.81
CA ARG A 222 42.60 -10.70 -34.15
C ARG A 222 41.43 -11.61 -34.56
N SER A 223 40.49 -11.08 -35.37
CA SER A 223 40.39 -11.38 -36.82
C SER A 223 39.14 -10.79 -37.52
N GLU A 224 39.40 -9.96 -38.53
CA GLU A 224 38.80 -9.87 -39.89
C GLU A 224 37.30 -9.51 -40.17
N SER A 225 37.15 -8.26 -40.65
CA SER A 225 36.36 -7.59 -41.74
C SER A 225 35.37 -8.38 -42.67
N PRO A 226 34.59 -7.75 -43.62
CA PRO A 226 34.44 -6.32 -44.01
C PRO A 226 33.03 -5.77 -44.41
N SER A 227 32.95 -4.43 -44.47
CA SER A 227 32.24 -3.54 -45.44
C SER A 227 30.70 -3.51 -45.56
N SER A 228 30.13 -2.30 -45.47
CA SER A 228 29.67 -1.54 -46.67
C SER A 228 29.25 -0.10 -46.30
N ASN A 229 29.57 0.81 -47.22
CA ASN A 229 29.47 2.27 -47.15
C ASN A 229 28.02 2.78 -47.21
N THR A 230 27.75 4.00 -46.69
CA THR A 230 27.16 5.14 -47.44
C THR A 230 27.15 6.42 -46.57
N THR A 231 28.18 7.24 -46.74
CA THR A 231 28.17 8.62 -47.26
C THR A 231 27.13 9.67 -46.77
N MET A 232 27.67 10.64 -46.02
CA MET A 232 27.47 12.12 -46.06
C MET A 232 26.59 12.85 -45.02
N ALA A 233 27.33 13.59 -44.19
CA ALA A 233 27.18 15.01 -43.85
C ALA A 233 26.13 15.44 -42.82
N SER A 234 26.59 15.86 -41.63
CA SER A 234 26.64 17.29 -41.29
C SER A 234 27.15 17.56 -39.87
N THR A 235 28.02 18.57 -39.79
CA THR A 235 28.19 19.54 -38.69
C THR A 235 28.61 19.05 -37.31
N ILE A 236 29.90 19.23 -37.04
CA ILE A 236 30.52 19.29 -35.72
C ILE A 236 29.84 20.40 -34.90
N VAL A 237 29.11 20.02 -33.86
CA VAL A 237 28.85 20.87 -32.69
C VAL A 237 29.60 20.25 -31.52
N SER A 238 30.68 20.92 -31.15
CA SER A 238 31.37 20.73 -29.88
C SER A 238 30.39 20.98 -28.73
N GLY A 239 30.06 19.94 -27.98
CA GLY A 239 29.20 20.00 -26.80
C GLY A 239 29.58 18.88 -25.83
N SER A 240 30.19 19.25 -24.71
CA SER A 240 30.62 18.36 -23.63
C SER A 240 29.46 17.48 -23.11
N PRO A 241 29.70 16.20 -22.72
CA PRO A 241 28.64 15.29 -22.23
C PRO A 241 28.03 15.68 -20.86
N ALA A 242 28.52 16.74 -20.22
CA ALA A 242 28.20 17.07 -18.83
C ALA A 242 26.90 17.91 -18.64
N ALA A 243 26.17 18.25 -19.70
CA ALA A 243 25.07 19.22 -19.61
C ALA A 243 23.64 18.60 -19.54
N LEU A 244 23.50 17.26 -19.48
CA LEU A 244 22.18 16.62 -19.45
C LEU A 244 21.73 16.07 -18.08
N ALA A 245 22.55 16.25 -17.04
CA ALA A 245 22.18 15.89 -15.67
C ALA A 245 22.12 17.18 -14.84
N LEU A 246 21.08 17.32 -14.00
CA LEU A 246 20.84 18.42 -13.05
C LEU A 246 19.93 19.57 -13.53
N LEU A 247 18.84 19.26 -14.24
CA LEU A 247 17.62 20.03 -14.04
C LEU A 247 16.77 19.37 -12.94
N PRO A 248 16.31 20.11 -11.92
CA PRO A 248 15.48 19.54 -10.87
C PRO A 248 14.18 19.04 -11.49
N ARG A 249 13.90 17.73 -11.38
CA ARG A 249 12.53 17.25 -11.55
C ARG A 249 11.75 17.81 -10.37
N GLU A 250 10.76 18.65 -10.65
CA GLU A 250 9.82 19.12 -9.64
C GLU A 250 9.11 17.91 -9.03
N HIS A 251 9.61 17.49 -7.88
CA HIS A 251 8.96 16.51 -7.01
C HIS A 251 7.86 17.29 -6.28
N VAL A 252 6.63 17.21 -6.78
CA VAL A 252 5.48 17.80 -6.11
C VAL A 252 5.03 16.84 -5.01
N ASP A 253 5.55 17.06 -3.81
CA ASP A 253 5.24 16.29 -2.61
C ASP A 253 3.78 16.53 -2.17
N PHE A 254 3.05 15.44 -1.95
CA PHE A 254 1.65 15.45 -1.54
C PHE A 254 1.50 15.27 -0.02
N THR A 255 2.08 16.17 0.76
CA THR A 255 1.71 16.37 2.17
C THR A 255 1.79 17.86 2.48
N GLY A 256 0.63 18.50 2.63
CA GLY A 256 0.53 19.88 3.09
C GLY A 256 0.83 20.00 4.58
N VAL A 257 1.99 19.55 5.08
CA VAL A 257 2.55 19.91 6.40
C VAL A 257 4.09 19.87 6.32
N ARG A 258 4.67 20.97 6.81
CA ARG A 258 6.09 21.32 6.88
C ARG A 258 6.85 20.41 7.88
N HIS A 259 8.08 20.03 7.57
CA HIS A 259 9.21 20.25 8.47
C HIS A 259 10.50 20.47 7.67
N LYS A 260 11.08 21.65 7.88
CA LYS A 260 12.39 22.07 7.37
C LYS A 260 13.42 21.81 8.46
N GLU A 261 13.37 20.62 9.07
CA GLU A 261 14.34 20.18 10.06
C GLU A 261 15.38 19.35 9.33
N ILE A 262 16.62 19.83 9.39
CA ILE A 262 17.76 19.09 8.87
C ILE A 262 17.86 17.83 9.73
N VAL A 263 17.69 16.67 9.10
CA VAL A 263 17.81 15.38 9.78
C VAL A 263 19.29 15.10 9.99
N ASP A 264 19.69 14.86 11.23
CA ASP A 264 21.05 14.39 11.50
C ASP A 264 21.21 12.94 11.04
N LEU A 265 22.28 12.64 10.29
CA LEU A 265 22.49 11.32 9.68
C LEU A 265 22.60 10.20 10.72
N GLU A 266 23.17 10.52 11.90
CA GLU A 266 23.31 9.55 13.00
C GLU A 266 21.99 9.31 13.76
N SER A 267 20.98 10.16 13.54
CA SER A 267 19.67 10.06 14.19
C SER A 267 18.62 9.27 13.40
N ILE A 268 18.97 8.81 12.19
CA ILE A 268 18.04 8.08 11.32
C ILE A 268 17.67 6.75 11.99
N SER A 269 16.37 6.59 12.25
CA SER A 269 15.78 5.40 12.88
C SER A 269 14.74 4.74 11.98
N GLU A 270 14.25 3.57 12.38
CA GLU A 270 13.10 2.93 11.73
C GLU A 270 11.86 3.84 11.71
N GLN A 271 11.64 4.60 12.79
CA GLN A 271 10.55 5.56 12.86
C GLN A 271 10.72 6.67 11.82
N THR A 272 11.96 7.16 11.65
CA THR A 272 12.27 8.16 10.62
C THR A 272 11.88 7.66 9.23
N VAL A 273 12.20 6.40 8.89
CA VAL A 273 11.78 5.82 7.61
C VAL A 273 10.26 5.74 7.53
N THR A 274 9.60 5.25 8.58
CA THR A 274 8.14 5.11 8.66
C THR A 274 7.42 6.44 8.42
N ASP A 275 7.93 7.52 9.00
CA ASP A 275 7.35 8.87 8.89
C ASP A 275 7.48 9.47 7.48
N HIS A 276 8.37 8.92 6.64
CA HIS A 276 8.60 9.36 5.25
C HIS A 276 7.97 8.42 4.21
N LEU A 277 7.31 7.33 4.61
CA LEU A 277 6.55 6.48 3.70
C LEU A 277 5.24 7.16 3.27
N PHE A 278 4.60 6.68 2.20
CA PHE A 278 3.33 7.24 1.72
C PHE A 278 2.18 7.07 2.73
N THR A 279 2.37 6.19 3.72
CA THR A 279 1.38 5.76 4.70
C THR A 279 1.66 6.27 6.12
N ALA A 280 2.57 7.22 6.29
CA ALA A 280 3.01 7.72 7.61
C ALA A 280 1.88 8.14 8.56
N ASP A 281 0.80 8.71 8.04
CA ASP A 281 -0.36 9.19 8.80
C ASP A 281 -1.49 8.13 8.93
N ASN A 282 -1.26 6.90 8.46
CA ASN A 282 -2.19 5.80 8.62
C ASN A 282 -1.90 5.00 9.91
N PRO A 283 -2.92 4.39 10.54
CA PRO A 283 -2.68 3.42 11.59
C PRO A 283 -1.90 2.21 11.03
N PRO A 284 -1.20 1.45 11.91
CA PRO A 284 -0.49 0.24 11.53
C PRO A 284 -1.39 -0.73 10.75
N LEU A 285 -0.80 -1.47 9.82
CA LEU A 285 -1.54 -2.43 9.01
C LEU A 285 -1.90 -3.66 9.88
N ASP A 286 -3.19 -3.91 10.10
CA ASP A 286 -3.64 -5.02 10.95
C ASP A 286 -3.84 -6.32 10.17
N LEU A 287 -4.30 -6.20 8.92
CA LEU A 287 -4.73 -7.35 8.12
C LEU A 287 -4.44 -7.12 6.63
N LEU A 288 -3.71 -8.05 6.01
CA LEU A 288 -3.50 -8.10 4.57
C LEU A 288 -4.17 -9.34 3.98
N ILE A 289 -5.05 -9.13 3.02
CA ILE A 289 -5.77 -10.19 2.33
C ILE A 289 -5.30 -10.25 0.87
N ARG A 290 -4.98 -11.46 0.40
CA ARG A 290 -4.71 -11.72 -1.01
C ARG A 290 -5.60 -12.83 -1.53
N THR A 291 -6.29 -12.55 -2.63
CA THR A 291 -7.13 -13.53 -3.33
C THR A 291 -6.34 -14.36 -4.33
N SER A 292 -7.01 -15.32 -4.97
CA SER A 292 -6.60 -16.18 -6.08
C SER A 292 -5.67 -17.37 -5.78
N GLY A 293 -5.49 -17.70 -4.50
CA GLY A 293 -4.72 -18.85 -4.02
C GLY A 293 -3.20 -18.72 -4.20
N VAL A 294 -2.72 -17.48 -4.38
CA VAL A 294 -1.29 -17.22 -4.59
C VAL A 294 -0.66 -16.74 -3.29
N GLU A 295 0.29 -17.52 -2.77
CA GLU A 295 0.96 -17.26 -1.48
C GLU A 295 2.24 -16.42 -1.66
N ARG A 296 2.09 -15.13 -1.97
CA ARG A 296 3.20 -14.15 -1.96
C ARG A 296 2.68 -12.74 -1.74
N LEU A 297 3.54 -11.80 -1.36
CA LEU A 297 3.15 -10.39 -1.21
C LEU A 297 3.22 -9.59 -2.52
N SER A 298 4.05 -10.00 -3.49
CA SER A 298 4.22 -9.30 -4.78
C SER A 298 4.65 -7.83 -4.64
N ASP A 299 5.62 -7.57 -3.77
CA ASP A 299 6.19 -6.24 -3.53
C ASP A 299 5.13 -5.20 -3.11
N PHE A 300 4.23 -5.63 -2.22
CA PHE A 300 3.13 -4.82 -1.71
C PHE A 300 3.25 -4.64 -0.20
N MET A 301 3.30 -3.38 0.25
CA MET A 301 3.27 -2.99 1.66
C MET A 301 4.30 -3.74 2.54
N LEU A 302 5.50 -4.05 2.02
CA LEU A 302 6.48 -4.90 2.69
C LEU A 302 6.94 -4.31 4.03
N TRP A 303 7.12 -2.99 4.08
CA TRP A 303 7.46 -2.30 5.33
C TRP A 303 6.31 -2.35 6.33
N GLN A 304 5.07 -2.15 5.89
CA GLN A 304 3.92 -2.08 6.79
C GLN A 304 3.55 -3.47 7.32
N VAL A 305 3.72 -4.52 6.50
CA VAL A 305 3.40 -5.91 6.85
C VAL A 305 4.32 -6.49 7.92
N HIS A 306 5.55 -5.98 8.07
CA HIS A 306 6.54 -6.58 8.99
C HIS A 306 6.18 -6.41 10.47
N GLN A 307 5.29 -5.48 10.81
CA GLN A 307 5.02 -5.06 12.18
C GLN A 307 4.15 -6.08 12.94
N ASP A 308 2.84 -5.88 12.97
CA ASP A 308 1.86 -6.74 13.66
C ASP A 308 0.67 -7.01 12.72
N THR A 309 0.98 -7.47 11.52
CA THR A 309 0.00 -7.70 10.45
C THR A 309 -0.33 -9.19 10.30
N ASP A 310 -1.62 -9.52 10.35
CA ASP A 310 -2.11 -10.84 9.94
C ASP A 310 -2.18 -10.91 8.40
N VAL A 311 -1.61 -11.95 7.80
CA VAL A 311 -1.65 -12.18 6.35
C VAL A 311 -2.53 -13.38 6.03
N GLU A 312 -3.55 -13.19 5.21
CA GLU A 312 -4.53 -14.21 4.85
C GLU A 312 -4.57 -14.40 3.32
N PHE A 313 -4.27 -15.63 2.87
CA PHE A 313 -4.35 -16.03 1.46
C PHE A 313 -5.65 -16.80 1.22
N ILE A 314 -6.40 -16.42 0.20
CA ILE A 314 -7.71 -16.99 -0.12
C ILE A 314 -7.71 -17.51 -1.54
N ASP A 315 -8.21 -18.73 -1.73
CA ASP A 315 -8.22 -19.41 -3.04
C ASP A 315 -9.21 -18.82 -4.06
N CYS A 316 -10.24 -18.10 -3.62
CA CYS A 316 -11.24 -17.52 -4.51
C CYS A 316 -10.66 -16.41 -5.41
N MET A 317 -11.17 -16.23 -6.62
CA MET A 317 -10.77 -15.11 -7.47
C MET A 317 -11.36 -13.80 -6.94
N TRP A 318 -10.69 -12.66 -7.16
CA TRP A 318 -11.18 -11.37 -6.65
C TRP A 318 -12.63 -11.02 -7.05
N PRO A 319 -13.10 -11.22 -8.30
CA PRO A 319 -14.50 -10.96 -8.65
C PRO A 319 -15.52 -11.85 -7.93
N GLU A 320 -15.08 -12.97 -7.34
CA GLU A 320 -15.93 -13.90 -6.59
C GLU A 320 -15.88 -13.63 -5.07
N PHE A 321 -14.92 -12.82 -4.62
CA PHE A 321 -14.74 -12.54 -3.20
C PHE A 321 -15.90 -11.66 -2.70
N ASP A 322 -16.61 -12.19 -1.70
CA ASP A 322 -17.83 -11.59 -1.18
C ASP A 322 -17.83 -11.53 0.35
N VAL A 323 -18.97 -11.09 0.90
CA VAL A 323 -19.16 -10.96 2.35
C VAL A 323 -18.99 -12.28 3.10
N TRP A 324 -19.34 -13.41 2.50
CA TRP A 324 -19.28 -14.71 3.15
C TRP A 324 -17.85 -15.23 3.24
N HIS A 325 -16.98 -14.81 2.34
CA HIS A 325 -15.54 -15.04 2.47
C HIS A 325 -14.91 -14.08 3.47
N PHE A 326 -15.35 -12.81 3.50
CA PHE A 326 -14.71 -11.78 4.31
C PHE A 326 -15.10 -11.80 5.80
N LEU A 327 -16.37 -12.05 6.14
CA LEU A 327 -16.83 -12.06 7.54
C LEU A 327 -16.10 -13.10 8.42
N PRO A 328 -15.86 -14.36 7.98
CA PRO A 328 -15.08 -15.32 8.75
C PRO A 328 -13.65 -14.85 9.03
N ILE A 329 -13.03 -14.12 8.10
CA ILE A 329 -11.68 -13.58 8.26
C ILE A 329 -11.67 -12.49 9.34
N LEU A 330 -12.61 -11.54 9.27
CA LEU A 330 -12.75 -10.50 10.29
C LEU A 330 -13.03 -11.10 11.67
N LEU A 331 -13.88 -12.12 11.74
CA LEU A 331 -14.17 -12.82 12.99
C LEU A 331 -12.92 -13.55 13.52
N GLY A 332 -12.20 -14.26 12.64
CA GLY A 332 -10.98 -14.98 12.97
C GLY A 332 -9.91 -14.04 13.53
N TRP A 333 -9.65 -12.94 12.83
CA TRP A 333 -8.75 -11.88 13.29
C TRP A 333 -9.17 -11.33 14.65
N GLY A 334 -10.46 -10.99 14.82
CA GLY A 334 -10.96 -10.44 16.08
C GLY A 334 -10.83 -11.42 17.27
N LEU A 335 -10.99 -12.72 17.02
CA LEU A 335 -10.78 -13.77 18.02
C LEU A 335 -9.29 -13.93 18.38
N LYS A 336 -8.39 -13.93 17.39
CA LYS A 336 -6.93 -13.95 17.61
C LYS A 336 -6.51 -12.75 18.45
N ARG A 337 -6.97 -11.54 18.09
CA ARG A 337 -6.64 -10.31 18.82
C ARG A 337 -7.15 -10.32 20.27
N LYS A 338 -8.36 -10.83 20.52
CA LYS A 338 -8.88 -11.00 21.89
C LYS A 338 -8.01 -11.94 22.74
N ARG A 339 -7.50 -13.03 22.15
CA ARG A 339 -6.62 -13.98 22.85
C ARG A 339 -5.28 -13.34 23.18
N PHE A 340 -4.64 -12.71 22.19
CA PHE A 340 -3.39 -11.98 22.39
C PHE A 340 -3.48 -10.93 23.50
N LEU A 341 -4.52 -10.08 23.48
CA LEU A 341 -4.72 -9.07 24.53
C LEU A 341 -4.99 -9.67 25.92
N ARG A 342 -5.56 -10.88 25.99
CA ARG A 342 -5.76 -11.59 27.26
C ARG A 342 -4.44 -12.14 27.79
N GLU A 343 -3.61 -12.72 26.93
CA GLU A 343 -2.30 -13.25 27.29
C GLU A 343 -1.37 -12.14 27.79
N MET A 344 -1.31 -10.99 27.11
CA MET A 344 -0.54 -9.83 27.57
C MET A 344 -0.97 -9.34 28.96
N LYS A 345 -2.29 -9.28 29.24
CA LYS A 345 -2.80 -8.88 30.56
C LYS A 345 -2.37 -9.84 31.66
N LEU A 346 -2.41 -11.15 31.39
CA LEU A 346 -1.98 -12.17 32.34
C LEU A 346 -0.48 -12.06 32.63
N ASP A 347 0.34 -11.80 31.61
CA ASP A 347 1.78 -11.60 31.75
C ASP A 347 2.11 -10.36 32.59
N ASP A 348 1.40 -9.25 32.38
CA ASP A 348 1.56 -8.02 33.14
C ASP A 348 1.16 -8.19 34.62
N GLU A 349 0.04 -8.88 34.88
CA GLU A 349 -0.39 -9.24 36.24
C GLU A 349 0.65 -10.14 36.94
N GLN A 350 1.23 -11.11 36.23
CA GLN A 350 2.29 -11.96 36.78
C GLN A 350 3.59 -11.21 37.02
N LYS A 351 3.98 -10.26 36.17
CA LYS A 351 5.15 -9.40 36.38
C LYS A 351 4.94 -8.47 37.57
N HIS A 352 3.74 -7.88 37.69
CA HIS A 352 3.39 -7.04 38.83
C HIS A 352 3.41 -7.83 40.15
N ASN A 353 2.79 -9.02 40.17
CA ASN A 353 2.81 -9.89 41.33
C ASN A 353 4.24 -10.29 41.70
N ARG A 354 5.07 -10.72 40.74
CA ARG A 354 6.49 -11.00 40.99
C ARG A 354 7.20 -9.78 41.56
N GLY A 355 7.14 -8.62 40.91
CA GLY A 355 7.79 -7.38 41.39
C GLY A 355 7.35 -6.98 42.81
N SER A 356 6.08 -7.18 43.15
CA SER A 356 5.57 -6.95 44.51
C SER A 356 6.12 -7.95 45.54
N THR A 357 6.32 -9.21 45.15
CA THR A 357 6.94 -10.24 46.00
C THR A 357 8.42 -9.94 46.22
N TRP A 358 9.16 -9.58 45.16
CA TRP A 358 10.56 -9.16 45.25
C TRP A 358 10.73 -7.89 46.12
N ALA A 359 9.85 -6.90 46.01
CA ALA A 359 9.88 -5.70 46.86
C ALA A 359 9.60 -6.01 48.34
N LYS A 360 8.70 -6.96 48.62
CA LYS A 360 8.42 -7.45 49.99
C LYS A 360 9.60 -8.26 50.57
N GLU A 361 10.25 -9.10 49.76
CA GLU A 361 11.43 -9.89 50.17
C GLU A 361 12.67 -9.02 50.40
N LEU A 362 12.82 -7.91 49.66
CA LEU A 362 13.92 -6.95 49.83
C LEU A 362 13.68 -5.92 50.95
N GLY A 363 12.58 -6.03 51.72
CA GLY A 363 12.36 -5.21 52.91
C GLY A 363 12.05 -3.74 52.65
N PHE A 364 11.67 -3.35 51.43
CA PHE A 364 11.18 -1.99 51.15
C PHE A 364 9.74 -1.86 51.66
N GLY A 365 9.60 -1.63 52.96
CA GLY A 365 8.33 -1.28 53.58
C GLY A 365 7.80 0.05 53.06
N GLU A 366 6.50 0.09 52.74
CA GLU A 366 5.78 1.31 52.36
C GLU A 366 6.05 2.43 53.38
N VAL A 367 6.77 3.48 52.95
CA VAL A 367 6.92 4.71 53.74
C VAL A 367 5.59 5.47 53.64
N ASN A 368 4.69 5.21 54.59
CA ASN A 368 3.46 5.97 54.75
C ASN A 368 3.79 7.43 55.11
N GLY A 369 3.73 8.31 54.11
CA GLY A 369 3.81 9.76 54.26
C GLY A 369 2.56 10.34 54.93
N SER A 370 2.51 10.32 56.26
CA SER A 370 1.56 11.12 57.04
C SER A 370 2.11 12.55 57.15
N GLN A 371 1.71 13.44 56.23
CA GLN A 371 1.93 14.87 56.41
C GLN A 371 0.88 15.45 57.38
N ASN A 372 1.40 15.81 58.55
CA ASN A 372 0.77 16.63 59.58
C ASN A 372 0.25 17.96 58.99
N LYS A 373 -1.08 18.16 59.02
CA LYS A 373 -1.68 19.50 59.01
C LYS A 373 -1.64 20.03 60.45
N LYS A 374 -0.74 20.98 60.74
CA LYS A 374 -0.83 21.82 61.94
C LYS A 374 -1.42 23.18 61.57
N THR A 375 -2.47 23.49 62.31
CA THR A 375 -3.19 24.75 62.41
C THR A 375 -2.41 25.74 63.29
N VAL A 376 -2.55 27.02 62.96
CA VAL A 376 -2.13 28.26 63.66
C VAL A 376 -0.66 28.65 63.55
#